data_AF-A0A514K005-F1
#
_entry.id   AF-A0A514K005-F1
#
_cell.length_a   1.000
_cell.length_b   1.000
_cell.length_c   1.000
_cell.angle_alpha   90.00
_cell.angle_beta   90.00
_cell.angle_gamma   90.00
#
_symmetry.space_group_name_H-M   'P 1'
#
loop_
_entity.id
_entity.type
_entity.pdbx_description
1 polymer ?
#
loop_
_entity_poly.entity_id
_entity_poly.type
_entity_poly.pdbx_seq_one_letter_code
_entity_poly.pdbx_strand_id
1 'polypeptide(L)'
;MFEYHGWIAVRETAVGDDDDLRLRQVVDELRLRIAKMASPYLHDLRWMNGEPFIHVGGNSNHRSSSDVVGLFEHVAKVAPGSYGLLHVRDDEDPGHENEVRVLRLARGTVTHHTEALLSPCIPTLEDPFTV
;
A
#
# COMPACT_ATOMS: atom_id res chain seq x y z
N MET A 1 -5.99 -14.64 -8.43
CA MET A 1 -4.67 -14.12 -8.05
C MET A 1 -4.79 -12.72 -7.48
N PHE A 2 -4.20 -12.50 -6.31
CA PHE A 2 -4.10 -11.19 -5.66
C PHE A 2 -2.63 -10.79 -5.49
N GLU A 3 -2.16 -9.91 -6.36
CA GLU A 3 -0.82 -9.34 -6.36
C GLU A 3 -0.87 -7.90 -5.86
N TYR A 4 0.08 -7.52 -5.00
CA TYR A 4 0.18 -6.14 -4.51
C TYR A 4 1.61 -5.71 -4.32
N HIS A 5 1.87 -4.43 -4.57
CA HIS A 5 3.15 -3.77 -4.36
C HIS A 5 2.90 -2.33 -3.92
N GLY A 6 3.55 -1.88 -2.85
CA GLY A 6 3.32 -0.54 -2.35
C GLY A 6 4.38 -0.02 -1.40
N TRP A 7 4.34 1.29 -1.20
CA TRP A 7 5.23 2.01 -0.30
C TRP A 7 4.49 3.17 0.37
N ILE A 8 4.97 3.56 1.55
CA ILE A 8 4.52 4.75 2.28
C ILE A 8 5.72 5.47 2.86
N ALA A 9 5.83 6.77 2.61
CA ALA A 9 6.64 7.68 3.42
C ALA A 9 5.79 8.12 4.63
N VAL A 10 6.21 7.75 5.84
CA VAL A 10 5.44 7.99 7.06
C VAL A 10 5.78 9.37 7.62
N ARG A 11 4.77 10.24 7.74
CA ARG A 11 4.89 11.59 8.31
C ARG A 11 3.72 11.89 9.22
N GLU A 12 4.01 12.47 10.39
CA GLU A 12 3.00 12.75 11.40
C GLU A 12 2.01 13.79 10.85
N THR A 13 2.54 14.92 10.36
CA THR A 13 1.73 16.02 9.85
C THR A 13 2.11 16.46 8.44
N ALA A 14 1.16 17.06 7.73
CA ALA A 14 1.41 17.68 6.42
C ALA A 14 1.99 19.11 6.53
N VAL A 15 2.10 19.66 7.75
CA VAL A 15 2.46 21.07 8.00
C VAL A 15 3.99 21.28 8.13
N GLY A 16 4.77 20.19 8.21
CA GLY A 16 6.23 20.23 8.15
C GLY A 16 6.95 20.49 9.48
N ASP A 17 6.21 20.58 10.59
CA ASP A 17 6.75 20.61 11.95
C ASP A 17 6.46 19.24 12.60
N ASP A 18 7.24 18.23 12.19
CA ASP A 18 7.08 16.87 12.73
C ASP A 18 7.65 16.83 14.16
N ASP A 19 6.80 16.48 15.13
CA ASP A 19 7.24 16.14 16.48
C ASP A 19 7.88 14.75 16.45
N ASP A 20 9.21 14.70 16.56
CA ASP A 20 10.01 13.47 16.57
C ASP A 20 9.52 12.43 17.59
N LEU A 21 9.05 12.86 18.76
CA LEU A 21 8.55 11.93 19.79
C LEU A 21 7.23 11.31 19.34
N ARG A 22 6.34 12.13 18.78
CA ARG A 22 5.05 11.67 18.25
C ARG A 22 5.22 10.77 17.03
N LEU A 23 6.14 11.11 16.12
CA LEU A 23 6.47 10.27 14.97
C LEU A 23 6.98 8.90 15.41
N ARG A 24 7.86 8.82 16.42
CA ARG A 24 8.33 7.55 16.97
C ARG A 24 7.20 6.70 17.57
N GLN A 25 6.27 7.32 18.31
CA GLN A 25 5.10 6.62 18.84
C GLN A 25 4.24 6.02 17.73
N VAL A 26 3.98 6.79 16.67
CA VAL A 26 3.25 6.30 15.50
C VAL A 26 4.00 5.16 14.82
N VAL A 27 5.32 5.28 14.65
CA VAL A 27 6.13 4.21 14.05
C VAL A 27 6.06 2.91 14.87
N ASP A 28 6.11 2.99 16.19
CA ASP A 28 6.00 1.80 17.05
C ASP A 28 4.60 1.17 17.00
N GLU A 29 3.55 1.99 16.93
CA GLU A 29 2.18 1.50 16.66
C GLU A 29 2.08 0.78 15.31
N LEU A 30 2.61 1.38 14.25
CA LEU A 30 2.60 0.82 12.90
C LEU A 30 3.40 -0.48 12.82
N ARG A 31 4.54 -0.58 13.51
CA ARG A 31 5.32 -1.83 13.63
C ARG A 31 4.50 -2.94 14.27
N LEU A 32 3.78 -2.66 15.35
CA LEU A 32 2.92 -3.64 16.01
C LEU A 32 1.78 -4.08 15.10
N ARG A 33 1.16 -3.16 14.35
CA ARG A 33 0.11 -3.51 13.37
C ARG A 33 0.65 -4.41 12.26
N ILE A 34 1.80 -4.05 11.67
CA ILE A 34 2.45 -4.84 10.63
C ILE A 34 2.80 -6.24 11.13
N ALA A 35 3.37 -6.36 12.34
CA ALA A 35 3.67 -7.66 12.93
C ALA A 35 2.42 -8.54 13.12
N LYS A 36 1.28 -7.95 13.49
CA LYS A 36 0.00 -8.67 13.64
C LYS A 36 -0.59 -9.17 12.34
N MET A 37 -0.22 -8.60 11.19
CA MET A 37 -0.66 -9.12 9.89
C MET A 37 -0.11 -10.53 9.64
N ALA A 38 0.96 -10.93 10.33
CA ALA A 38 1.55 -12.28 10.31
C ALA A 38 1.73 -12.85 8.90
N SER A 39 2.01 -11.97 7.94
CA SER A 39 2.04 -12.32 6.52
C SER A 39 3.39 -12.91 6.14
N PRO A 40 3.42 -13.93 5.26
CA PRO A 40 4.68 -14.49 4.76
C PRO A 40 5.37 -13.60 3.71
N TYR A 41 4.73 -12.51 3.30
CA TYR A 41 5.20 -11.61 2.24
C TYR A 41 5.95 -10.38 2.79
N LEU A 42 6.45 -9.54 1.89
CA LEU A 42 7.18 -8.32 2.26
C LEU A 42 6.23 -7.36 3.00
N HIS A 43 6.48 -7.15 4.29
CA HIS A 43 5.87 -6.11 5.11
C HIS A 43 6.93 -5.52 6.02
N ASP A 44 7.58 -4.49 5.52
CA ASP A 44 8.80 -3.97 6.12
C ASP A 44 8.62 -2.50 6.49
N LEU A 45 9.04 -2.15 7.71
CA LEU A 45 9.08 -0.77 8.18
C LEU A 45 10.50 -0.45 8.61
N ARG A 46 11.14 0.47 7.89
CA ARG A 46 12.54 0.87 8.12
C ARG A 46 12.70 2.38 8.18
N TRP A 47 13.60 2.81 9.07
CA TRP A 47 14.12 4.18 9.08
C TRP A 47 15.25 4.28 8.05
N MET A 48 15.17 5.26 7.15
CA MET A 48 16.18 5.55 6.14
C MET A 48 16.44 7.05 6.15
N ASN A 49 17.69 7.44 6.45
CA ASN A 49 18.10 8.84 6.56
C ASN A 49 17.21 9.68 7.51
N GLY A 50 16.78 9.10 8.63
CA GLY A 50 15.93 9.79 9.61
C GLY A 50 14.44 9.83 9.27
N GLU A 51 14.02 9.31 8.12
CA GLU A 51 12.60 9.20 7.76
C GLU A 51 12.12 7.74 7.81
N PRO A 52 10.93 7.44 8.36
CA PRO A 52 10.37 6.11 8.37
C PRO A 52 9.60 5.79 7.07
N PHE A 53 9.83 4.61 6.52
CA PHE A 53 9.15 4.11 5.33
C PHE A 53 8.57 2.72 5.57
N ILE A 54 7.42 2.47 4.96
CA ILE A 54 6.80 1.16 4.88
C ILE A 54 6.91 0.67 3.43
N HIS A 55 7.31 -0.58 3.24
CA HIS A 55 7.26 -1.28 1.97
C HIS A 55 6.44 -2.55 2.11
N VAL A 56 5.50 -2.75 1.18
CA VAL A 56 4.66 -3.94 1.12
C VAL A 56 4.74 -4.58 -0.26
N GLY A 57 4.72 -5.91 -0.31
CA GLY A 57 4.73 -6.62 -1.58
C GLY A 57 4.43 -8.09 -1.41
N GLY A 58 3.52 -8.64 -2.21
CA GLY A 58 3.14 -10.05 -2.11
C GLY A 58 2.29 -10.50 -3.29
N ASN A 59 2.21 -11.83 -3.45
CA ASN A 59 1.36 -12.47 -4.44
C ASN A 59 0.73 -13.73 -3.83
N SER A 60 -0.59 -13.68 -3.64
CA SER A 60 -1.39 -14.76 -3.05
C SER A 60 -2.41 -15.30 -4.05
N ASN A 61 -2.67 -16.62 -4.01
CA ASN A 61 -3.58 -17.27 -4.97
C ASN A 61 -5.02 -16.72 -4.90
N HIS A 62 -5.47 -16.32 -3.72
CA HIS A 62 -6.72 -15.58 -3.49
C HIS A 62 -6.40 -14.31 -2.71
N ARG A 63 -7.36 -13.38 -2.63
CA ARG A 63 -7.31 -12.23 -1.73
C ARG A 63 -7.06 -12.70 -0.29
N SER A 64 -5.80 -12.70 0.11
CA SER A 64 -5.39 -13.20 1.41
C SER A 64 -5.67 -12.18 2.51
N SER A 65 -5.72 -12.65 3.75
CA SER A 65 -6.08 -11.89 4.95
C SER A 65 -5.10 -10.78 5.36
N SER A 66 -3.99 -10.59 4.64
CA SER A 66 -3.09 -9.46 4.88
C SER A 66 -3.80 -8.17 4.46
N ASP A 67 -4.41 -7.51 5.43
CA ASP A 67 -5.17 -6.25 5.30
C ASP A 67 -4.24 -5.06 4.96
N VAL A 68 -3.61 -5.12 3.78
CA VAL A 68 -2.70 -4.09 3.26
C VAL A 68 -3.45 -2.80 2.92
N VAL A 69 -4.70 -2.92 2.48
CA VAL A 69 -5.60 -1.77 2.28
C VAL A 69 -5.88 -1.09 3.62
N GLY A 70 -6.27 -1.86 4.65
CA GLY A 70 -6.49 -1.32 5.98
C GLY A 70 -5.22 -0.82 6.66
N LEU A 71 -4.02 -1.29 6.28
CA LEU A 71 -2.77 -0.66 6.67
C LEU A 71 -2.68 0.77 6.13
N PHE A 72 -2.97 0.99 4.84
CA PHE A 72 -2.98 2.33 4.24
C PHE A 72 -4.02 3.24 4.90
N GLU A 73 -5.23 2.74 5.14
CA GLU A 73 -6.28 3.50 5.85
C GLU A 73 -5.91 3.83 7.29
N HIS A 74 -5.21 2.92 7.97
CA HIS A 74 -4.76 3.15 9.33
C HIS A 74 -3.66 4.21 9.37
N VAL A 75 -2.66 4.13 8.47
CA VAL A 75 -1.62 5.16 8.35
C VAL A 75 -2.25 6.53 8.05
N ALA A 76 -3.26 6.58 7.17
CA ALA A 76 -4.00 7.81 6.90
C ALA A 76 -4.58 8.47 8.15
N LYS A 77 -5.01 7.67 9.14
CA LYS A 77 -5.58 8.13 10.40
C LYS A 77 -4.53 8.57 11.41
N VAL A 78 -3.46 7.78 11.59
CA VAL A 78 -2.46 8.01 12.66
C VAL A 78 -1.31 8.92 12.25
N ALA A 79 -1.03 9.02 10.94
CA ALA A 79 0.03 9.83 10.36
C ALA A 79 -0.49 10.53 9.08
N PRO A 80 -1.41 11.50 9.20
CA PRO A 80 -2.05 12.15 8.07
C PRO A 80 -1.08 12.91 7.15
N GLY A 81 0.14 13.23 7.60
CA GLY A 81 1.19 13.76 6.73
C GLY A 81 1.70 12.77 5.68
N SER A 82 1.46 11.47 5.89
CA SER A 82 2.00 10.40 5.07
C SER A 82 1.47 10.42 3.64
N TYR A 83 2.27 9.87 2.74
CA TYR A 83 1.89 9.66 1.35
C TYR A 83 2.51 8.37 0.79
N GLY A 84 1.86 7.80 -0.21
CA GLY A 84 2.27 6.53 -0.79
C GLY A 84 1.30 6.00 -1.83
N LEU A 85 1.71 4.93 -2.48
CA LEU A 85 0.91 4.21 -3.48
C LEU A 85 0.92 2.72 -3.16
N LEU A 86 -0.21 2.07 -3.39
CA LEU A 86 -0.36 0.60 -3.38
C LEU A 86 -1.01 0.17 -4.68
N HIS A 87 -0.23 -0.48 -5.53
CA HIS A 87 -0.70 -1.17 -6.73
C HIS A 87 -1.26 -2.53 -6.33
N VAL A 88 -2.41 -2.88 -6.90
CA VAL A 88 -3.11 -4.14 -6.68
C VAL A 88 -3.60 -4.67 -8.02
N ARG A 89 -3.28 -5.93 -8.31
CA ARG A 89 -3.90 -6.70 -9.39
C ARG A 89 -4.71 -7.82 -8.78
N ASP A 90 -6.00 -7.83 -9.05
CA ASP A 90 -6.97 -8.79 -8.51
C ASP A 90 -7.83 -9.29 -9.68
N ASP A 91 -7.49 -10.44 -10.23
CA ASP A 91 -8.21 -11.05 -11.35
C ASP A 91 -9.60 -11.58 -10.95
N GLU A 92 -9.91 -11.60 -9.65
CA GLU A 92 -11.20 -11.99 -9.08
C GLU A 92 -12.09 -10.77 -8.77
N ASP A 93 -11.63 -9.52 -8.98
CA ASP A 93 -12.39 -8.29 -8.74
C ASP A 93 -13.40 -7.99 -9.88
N PRO A 94 -14.71 -8.15 -9.67
CA PRO A 94 -15.68 -8.03 -10.75
C PRO A 94 -15.71 -6.64 -11.39
N GLY A 95 -15.51 -6.59 -12.71
CA GLY A 95 -15.43 -5.35 -13.49
C GLY A 95 -14.05 -4.68 -13.52
N HIS A 96 -13.06 -5.23 -12.82
CA HIS A 96 -11.67 -4.76 -12.79
C HIS A 96 -10.65 -5.89 -12.99
N GLU A 97 -11.09 -7.04 -13.50
CA GLU A 97 -10.29 -8.26 -13.63
C GLU A 97 -9.06 -8.05 -14.53
N ASN A 98 -9.15 -7.11 -15.47
CA ASN A 98 -8.10 -6.75 -16.42
C ASN A 98 -7.42 -5.41 -16.10
N GLU A 99 -7.48 -4.95 -14.86
CA GLU A 99 -6.89 -3.68 -14.42
C GLU A 99 -5.88 -3.88 -13.29
N VAL A 100 -4.83 -3.06 -13.30
CA VAL A 100 -4.08 -2.78 -12.08
C VAL A 100 -4.74 -1.58 -11.41
N ARG A 101 -5.23 -1.77 -10.19
CA ARG A 101 -5.80 -0.71 -9.36
C ARG A 101 -4.70 -0.09 -8.52
N VAL A 102 -4.78 1.21 -8.26
CA VAL A 102 -3.85 1.91 -7.37
C VAL A 102 -4.59 2.66 -6.28
N LEU A 103 -4.23 2.38 -5.03
CA LEU A 103 -4.65 3.15 -3.88
C LEU A 103 -3.62 4.24 -3.64
N ARG A 104 -4.08 5.48 -3.59
CA ARG A 104 -3.26 6.65 -3.25
C ARG A 104 -3.55 7.08 -1.83
N LEU A 105 -2.53 7.06 -0.99
CA LEU A 105 -2.50 7.73 0.30
C LEU A 105 -1.91 9.13 0.13
N ALA A 106 -2.64 10.16 0.53
CA ALA A 106 -2.11 11.51 0.66
C ALA A 106 -2.96 12.33 1.63
N ARG A 107 -2.31 13.07 2.53
CA ARG A 107 -2.99 14.02 3.44
C ARG A 107 -4.13 13.38 4.23
N GLY A 108 -3.87 12.21 4.81
CA GLY A 108 -4.83 11.44 5.61
C GLY A 108 -6.03 10.89 4.83
N THR A 109 -5.97 10.89 3.50
CA THR A 109 -7.04 10.37 2.63
C THR A 109 -6.50 9.23 1.77
N VAL A 110 -7.29 8.16 1.65
CA VAL A 110 -7.07 7.07 0.69
C VAL A 110 -8.06 7.21 -0.45
N THR A 111 -7.58 7.15 -1.69
CA THR A 111 -8.41 7.21 -2.91
C THR A 111 -8.04 6.09 -3.86
N HIS A 112 -9.00 5.57 -4.62
CA HIS A 112 -8.81 4.48 -5.57
C HIS A 112 -8.79 5.02 -7.00
N HIS A 113 -7.83 4.55 -7.79
CA HIS A 113 -7.67 4.90 -9.20
C HIS A 113 -7.34 3.63 -10.01
N THR A 114 -7.36 3.76 -11.33
CA THR A 114 -6.80 2.75 -12.24
C THR A 114 -5.37 3.19 -12.58
N GLU A 115 -4.41 2.26 -12.52
CA GLU A 115 -3.02 2.52 -12.91
C GLU A 115 -2.93 2.51 -14.44
N ALA A 116 -2.95 3.70 -15.04
CA ALA A 116 -3.00 3.88 -16.48
C ALA A 116 -1.74 3.37 -17.20
N LEU A 117 -0.60 3.24 -16.51
CA LEU A 117 0.65 2.76 -17.13
C LEU A 117 0.73 1.23 -17.22
N LEU A 118 -0.11 0.52 -16.45
CA LEU A 118 -0.11 -0.94 -16.38
C LEU A 118 -1.46 -1.54 -16.82
N SER A 119 -2.47 -0.70 -17.10
CA SER A 119 -3.82 -1.12 -17.45
C SER A 119 -4.17 -0.75 -18.90
N PRO A 120 -4.94 -1.59 -19.62
CA PRO A 120 -5.40 -2.91 -19.19
C PRO A 120 -4.26 -3.94 -19.17
N CYS A 121 -4.28 -4.91 -18.26
CA CYS A 121 -3.23 -5.93 -18.15
C CYS A 121 -3.03 -6.68 -19.47
N ILE A 122 -4.13 -6.99 -20.17
CA ILE A 122 -4.14 -7.50 -21.54
C ILE A 122 -4.68 -6.40 -22.46
N PRO A 123 -3.94 -5.94 -23.48
CA PRO A 123 -2.66 -6.47 -23.96
C PRO A 123 -1.39 -5.80 -23.40
N THR A 124 -1.48 -4.92 -22.39
CA THR A 124 -0.34 -4.06 -22.02
C THR A 124 0.83 -4.81 -21.37
N LEU A 125 0.51 -5.74 -20.48
CA LEU A 125 1.48 -6.55 -19.74
C LEU A 125 1.59 -7.97 -20.32
N GLU A 126 0.47 -8.51 -20.80
CA GLU A 126 0.31 -9.88 -21.29
C GLU A 126 -0.31 -9.88 -22.68
N ASP A 127 0.05 -10.85 -23.52
CA ASP A 127 -0.58 -11.01 -24.84
C ASP A 127 -2.05 -11.48 -24.70
N PRO A 128 -2.95 -11.07 -25.61
CA PRO A 128 -4.28 -11.66 -25.69
C PRO A 128 -4.20 -13.17 -25.93
N PHE A 129 -5.06 -13.95 -25.27
CA PHE A 129 -5.19 -15.37 -25.56
C PHE A 129 -5.59 -15.58 -27.02
N THR A 130 -4.67 -16.07 -27.85
CA THR A 130 -4.99 -16.62 -29.17
C THR A 130 -5.62 -17.98 -29.00
N VAL A 131 -6.88 -18.10 -29.43
CA VAL A 131 -7.61 -19.38 -29.59
C VAL A 131 -7.12 -20.10 -30.84
#